data_AF-A0A0E4CXE3-F1
#
_entry.id   AF-A0A0E4CXE3-F1
#
_cell.length_a   1.000
_cell.length_b   1.000
_cell.length_c   1.000
_cell.angle_alpha   90.00
_cell.angle_beta   90.00
_cell.angle_gamma   90.00
#
_symmetry.space_group_name_H-M   'P 1'
#
loop_
_entity.id
_entity.type
_entity.pdbx_description
1 polymer ?
#
loop_
_entity_poly.entity_id
_entity_poly.type
_entity_poly.pdbx_seq_one_letter_code
_entity_poly.pdbx_strand_id
1 'polypeptide(L)'
;MSRQFVTEAVMMAIYGQLLVPRSPVEYIVPYTTVMELYELRDSDEPLMSHAEDDQHVKLKIRELIAYFEEPLNSKKINRCLNIPWAKSSGILLGSHAQITIINSVDNATYGETFDPIETELLLASQREKVPILTDQFELIQRIIEGGVPVQVYDIDDFDFAMEEETFRSSH
;
A
#
# COMPACT_ATOMS: atom_id res chain seq x y z
N MET A 1 10.13 17.03 -3.42
CA MET A 1 8.80 16.41 -3.19
C MET A 1 9.05 15.03 -2.63
N SER A 2 8.18 14.48 -1.79
CA SER A 2 8.30 13.08 -1.37
C SER A 2 7.85 12.17 -2.50
N ARG A 3 8.56 11.06 -2.73
CA ARG A 3 8.15 10.03 -3.67
C ARG A 3 6.83 9.43 -3.21
N GLN A 4 5.94 9.08 -4.13
CA GLN A 4 4.62 8.53 -3.79
C GLN A 4 4.41 7.19 -4.47
N PHE A 5 3.80 6.24 -3.74
CA PHE A 5 3.39 4.95 -4.27
C PHE A 5 1.97 4.61 -3.79
N VAL A 6 1.20 3.91 -4.61
CA VAL A 6 0.02 3.16 -4.15
C VAL A 6 0.47 1.75 -3.79
N THR A 7 0.03 1.25 -2.64
CA THR A 7 0.41 -0.09 -2.15
C THR A 7 -0.61 -0.59 -1.13
N GLU A 8 -0.57 -1.88 -0.83
CA GLU A 8 -1.41 -2.49 0.20
C GLU A 8 -0.83 -2.26 1.59
N ALA A 9 -1.70 -2.20 2.60
CA ALA A 9 -1.27 -2.02 3.98
C ALA A 9 -0.34 -3.16 4.46
N VAL A 10 -0.56 -4.39 3.99
CA VAL A 10 0.21 -5.58 4.39
C VAL A 10 1.68 -5.50 3.97
N MET A 11 1.99 -4.80 2.87
CA MET A 11 3.38 -4.60 2.41
C MET A 11 4.23 -3.93 3.49
N MET A 12 3.66 -3.06 4.30
CA MET A 12 4.35 -2.36 5.40
C MET A 12 4.67 -3.27 6.59
N ALA A 13 3.90 -4.35 6.75
CA ALA A 13 4.13 -5.35 7.79
C ALA A 13 5.18 -6.38 7.36
N ILE A 14 5.21 -6.73 6.07
CA ILE A 14 6.16 -7.70 5.51
C ILE A 14 7.53 -7.05 5.27
N TYR A 15 7.57 -5.87 4.66
CA TYR A 15 8.79 -5.27 4.15
C TYR A 15 9.28 -4.12 5.03
N GLY A 16 10.11 -4.45 6.02
CA GLY A 16 10.70 -3.46 6.93
C GLY A 16 11.47 -2.33 6.24
N GLN A 17 12.00 -2.57 5.03
CA GLN A 17 12.68 -1.53 4.23
C GLN A 17 11.78 -0.33 3.89
N LEU A 18 10.47 -0.55 3.76
CA LEU A 18 9.49 0.50 3.48
C LEU A 18 9.29 1.45 4.67
N LEU A 19 9.68 1.03 5.88
CA LEU A 19 9.61 1.86 7.10
C LEU A 19 10.83 2.77 7.26
N VAL A 20 11.95 2.45 6.62
CA VAL A 20 13.25 3.14 6.75
C VAL A 20 13.85 3.55 5.40
N PRO A 21 13.09 4.26 4.53
CA PRO A 21 13.58 4.67 3.23
C PRO A 21 14.67 5.75 3.38
N ARG A 22 15.56 5.81 2.38
CA ARG A 22 16.70 6.76 2.35
C ARG A 22 16.26 8.22 2.17
N SER A 23 15.08 8.44 1.61
CA SER A 23 14.49 9.74 1.30
C SER A 23 13.00 9.73 1.66
N PRO A 24 12.36 10.90 1.87
CA PRO A 24 10.93 10.98 2.16
C PRO A 24 10.06 10.28 1.11
N VAL A 25 9.18 9.40 1.58
CA VAL A 25 8.19 8.65 0.76
C VAL A 25 6.80 8.70 1.42
N GLU A 26 5.78 8.75 0.58
CA GLU A 26 4.38 8.61 0.96
C GLU A 26 3.77 7.37 0.30
N TYR A 27 3.17 6.52 1.10
CA TYR A 27 2.40 5.36 0.67
C TYR A 27 0.91 5.69 0.74
N ILE A 28 0.24 5.71 -0.40
CA ILE A 28 -1.20 5.89 -0.52
C ILE A 28 -1.84 4.50 -0.47
N VAL A 29 -2.59 4.24 0.60
CA VAL A 29 -3.08 2.90 0.93
C VAL A 29 -4.61 2.89 0.89
N PRO A 30 -5.24 2.11 -0.01
CA PRO A 30 -6.68 1.85 0.02
C PRO A 30 -7.16 1.36 1.38
N TYR A 31 -8.26 1.94 1.89
CA TYR A 31 -8.79 1.56 3.20
C TYR A 31 -9.19 0.08 3.30
N THR A 32 -9.64 -0.51 2.19
CA THR A 32 -9.96 -1.95 2.10
C THR A 32 -8.77 -2.83 2.46
N THR A 33 -7.56 -2.48 2.03
CA THR A 33 -6.32 -3.21 2.40
C THR A 33 -5.97 -3.04 3.89
N VAL A 34 -6.42 -1.94 4.53
CA VAL A 34 -6.31 -1.81 5.99
C VAL A 34 -7.27 -2.77 6.68
N MET A 35 -8.47 -2.99 6.13
CA MET A 35 -9.43 -3.98 6.65
C MET A 35 -8.91 -5.41 6.49
N GLU A 36 -8.24 -5.70 5.38
CA GLU A 36 -7.59 -7.00 5.14
C GLU A 36 -6.60 -7.36 6.25
N LEU A 37 -5.85 -6.40 6.82
CA LEU A 37 -4.98 -6.67 7.96
C LEU A 37 -5.72 -7.32 9.14
N TYR A 38 -6.97 -6.91 9.40
CA TYR A 38 -7.78 -7.48 10.47
C TYR A 38 -8.20 -8.91 10.15
N GLU A 39 -8.50 -9.20 8.89
CA GLU A 39 -8.79 -10.55 8.41
C GLU A 39 -7.56 -11.46 8.54
N LEU A 40 -6.39 -10.98 8.11
CA LEU A 40 -5.12 -11.70 8.22
C LEU A 40 -4.70 -11.96 9.67
N ARG A 41 -4.98 -11.01 10.59
CA ARG A 41 -4.71 -11.18 12.03
C ARG A 41 -5.49 -12.35 12.62
N ASP A 42 -6.74 -12.52 12.18
CA ASP A 42 -7.69 -13.49 12.73
C ASP A 42 -7.67 -14.82 11.94
N SER A 43 -6.89 -14.90 10.84
CA SER A 43 -6.73 -16.09 10.01
C SER A 43 -5.73 -17.11 10.59
N ASP A 44 -6.14 -18.37 10.56
CA ASP A 44 -5.28 -19.53 10.87
C ASP A 44 -4.38 -19.93 9.68
N GLU A 45 -4.59 -19.35 8.50
CA GLU A 45 -3.78 -19.64 7.32
C GLU A 45 -2.36 -19.07 7.46
N PRO A 46 -1.33 -19.81 7.01
CA PRO A 46 0.04 -19.29 7.01
C PRO A 46 0.20 -18.24 5.90
N LEU A 47 0.75 -17.09 6.27
CA LEU A 47 1.14 -15.99 5.38
C LEU A 47 2.52 -16.22 4.76
N MET A 48 3.37 -17.00 5.44
CA MET A 48 4.72 -17.34 5.00
C MET A 48 4.92 -18.86 5.01
N SER A 49 5.80 -19.34 4.13
CA SER A 49 6.14 -20.76 4.02
C SER A 49 6.90 -21.31 5.24
N HIS A 50 7.68 -20.44 5.91
CA HIS A 50 8.41 -20.76 7.13
C HIS A 50 7.66 -20.26 8.36
N ALA A 51 7.49 -21.14 9.36
CA ALA A 51 6.69 -20.85 10.55
C ALA A 51 7.25 -19.68 11.40
N GLU A 52 8.58 -19.48 11.43
CA GLU A 52 9.18 -18.36 12.16
C GLU A 52 8.88 -17.02 11.47
N ASP A 53 8.99 -16.98 10.14
CA ASP A 53 8.67 -15.80 9.34
C ASP A 53 7.17 -15.49 9.39
N ASP A 54 6.31 -16.51 9.38
CA ASP A 54 4.86 -16.37 9.52
C ASP A 54 4.50 -15.71 10.86
N GLN A 55 5.06 -16.21 11.97
CA GLN A 55 4.84 -15.63 13.29
C GLN A 55 5.36 -14.19 13.36
N HIS A 56 6.50 -13.91 12.73
CA HIS A 56 7.05 -12.56 12.67
C HIS A 56 6.12 -11.59 11.94
N VAL A 57 5.64 -11.98 10.74
CA VAL A 57 4.72 -11.15 9.94
C VAL A 57 3.39 -10.94 10.67
N LYS A 58 2.82 -11.99 11.27
CA LYS A 58 1.58 -11.86 12.07
C LYS A 58 1.76 -10.93 13.27
N LEU A 59 2.93 -10.91 13.90
CA LEU A 59 3.26 -9.93 14.93
C LEU A 59 3.31 -8.51 14.36
N LYS A 60 3.96 -8.31 13.20
CA LYS A 60 4.06 -7.00 12.53
C LYS A 60 2.69 -6.46 12.11
N ILE A 61 1.79 -7.32 11.62
CA ILE A 61 0.40 -6.96 11.33
C ILE A 61 -0.31 -6.44 12.59
N ARG A 62 -0.15 -7.12 13.73
CA ARG A 62 -0.74 -6.68 15.00
C ARG A 62 -0.19 -5.33 15.46
N GLU A 63 1.11 -5.11 15.33
CA GLU A 63 1.75 -3.83 15.63
C GLU A 63 1.20 -2.70 14.76
N LEU A 64 1.04 -2.95 13.45
CA LEU A 64 0.49 -1.97 12.51
C LEU A 64 -0.99 -1.65 12.79
N ILE A 65 -1.81 -2.66 13.09
CA ILE A 65 -3.21 -2.47 13.50
C ILE A 65 -3.29 -1.62 14.77
N ALA A 66 -2.52 -1.96 15.81
CA ALA A 66 -2.51 -1.20 17.06
C ALA A 66 -2.10 0.25 16.82
N TYR A 67 -1.16 0.50 15.90
CA TYR A 67 -0.74 1.84 15.53
C TYR A 67 -1.84 2.64 14.81
N PHE A 68 -2.61 2.01 13.92
CA PHE A 68 -3.76 2.66 13.29
C PHE A 68 -4.91 2.93 14.27
N GLU A 69 -5.07 2.11 15.30
CA GLU A 69 -6.10 2.26 16.34
C GLU A 69 -5.81 3.39 17.33
N GLU A 70 -4.56 3.88 17.41
CA GLU A 70 -4.23 5.03 18.25
C GLU A 70 -5.20 6.20 18.00
N PRO A 71 -5.68 6.92 19.05
CA PRO A 71 -6.79 7.86 18.91
C PRO A 71 -6.61 8.95 17.85
N LEU A 72 -5.36 9.39 17.62
CA LEU A 72 -5.06 10.40 16.61
C LEU A 72 -5.11 9.80 15.19
N ASN A 73 -4.56 8.60 15.01
CA ASN A 73 -4.48 7.94 13.71
C ASN A 73 -5.86 7.45 13.28
N SER A 74 -6.59 6.76 14.16
CA SER A 74 -7.96 6.32 13.91
C SER A 74 -8.88 7.50 13.56
N LYS A 75 -8.72 8.65 14.21
CA LYS A 75 -9.47 9.87 13.86
C LYS A 75 -9.12 10.40 12.47
N LYS A 76 -7.86 10.35 12.05
CA LYS A 76 -7.45 10.75 10.68
C LYS A 76 -8.07 9.83 9.64
N ILE A 77 -8.06 8.52 9.87
CA ILE A 77 -8.64 7.50 9.00
C ILE A 77 -10.15 7.69 8.89
N ASN A 78 -10.87 7.65 10.02
CA ASN A 78 -12.33 7.78 10.07
C ASN A 78 -12.86 9.04 9.38
N ARG A 79 -12.06 10.12 9.35
CA ARG A 79 -12.45 11.37 8.68
C ARG A 79 -12.58 11.20 7.17
N CYS A 80 -11.66 10.47 6.52
CA CYS A 80 -11.67 10.32 5.06
C CYS A 80 -12.73 9.33 4.57
N LEU A 81 -13.18 8.40 5.41
CA LEU A 81 -14.17 7.38 5.03
C LEU A 81 -15.56 7.94 4.68
N ASN A 82 -15.85 9.19 5.07
CA ASN A 82 -17.16 9.81 4.80
C ASN A 82 -17.31 10.32 3.36
N ILE A 83 -16.22 10.42 2.60
CA ILE A 83 -16.21 11.01 1.26
C ILE A 83 -15.44 10.08 0.32
N PRO A 84 -16.06 9.62 -0.79
CA PRO A 84 -15.36 8.86 -1.83
C PRO A 84 -14.07 9.56 -2.28
N TRP A 85 -13.00 8.80 -2.38
CA TRP A 85 -11.66 9.25 -2.77
C TRP A 85 -11.02 10.30 -1.86
N ALA A 86 -11.58 10.56 -0.68
CA ALA A 86 -10.90 11.41 0.28
C ALA A 86 -9.69 10.68 0.85
N LYS A 87 -8.65 11.47 1.11
CA LYS A 87 -7.40 11.02 1.74
C LYS A 87 -7.38 11.45 3.21
N SER A 88 -6.85 10.60 4.07
CA SER A 88 -6.56 10.96 5.45
C SER A 88 -5.42 11.99 5.50
N SER A 89 -5.23 12.63 6.65
CA SER A 89 -3.94 13.31 6.88
C SER A 89 -2.86 12.26 7.09
N GLY A 90 -1.65 12.56 6.63
CA GLY A 90 -0.52 11.63 6.74
C GLY A 90 -0.27 11.11 8.16
N ILE A 91 0.01 9.81 8.23
CA ILE A 91 0.33 9.02 9.41
C ILE A 91 1.80 8.63 9.28
N LEU A 92 2.64 9.00 10.25
CA LEU A 92 4.08 8.76 10.15
C LEU A 92 4.40 7.33 10.59
N LEU A 93 5.04 6.54 9.74
CA LEU A 93 5.56 5.22 10.12
C LEU A 93 7.01 5.25 10.58
N GLY A 94 7.71 6.34 10.30
CA GLY A 94 9.10 6.55 10.66
C GLY A 94 9.52 8.00 10.44
N SER A 95 10.82 8.23 10.26
CA SER A 95 11.35 9.57 10.00
C SER A 95 11.08 10.03 8.57
N HIS A 96 11.11 9.11 7.62
CA HIS A 96 10.97 9.39 6.18
C HIS A 96 9.80 8.66 5.51
N ALA A 97 9.12 7.75 6.22
CA ALA A 97 7.96 7.03 5.71
C ALA A 97 6.66 7.61 6.27
N GLN A 98 5.71 7.89 5.37
CA GLN A 98 4.37 8.34 5.70
C GLN A 98 3.34 7.47 4.98
N ILE A 99 2.24 7.15 5.66
CA ILE A 99 1.04 6.57 5.07
C ILE A 99 -0.06 7.61 4.96
N THR A 100 -0.75 7.60 3.83
CA THR A 100 -2.02 8.29 3.64
C THR A 100 -3.07 7.24 3.27
N ILE A 101 -4.15 7.15 4.04
CA ILE A 101 -5.26 6.23 3.73
C ILE A 101 -6.19 6.91 2.74
N ILE A 102 -6.55 6.22 1.66
CA ILE A 102 -7.54 6.68 0.69
C ILE A 102 -8.82 5.86 0.82
N ASN A 103 -9.96 6.54 0.84
CA ASN A 103 -11.27 5.92 0.72
C ASN A 103 -11.57 5.63 -0.76
N SER A 104 -10.79 4.74 -1.36
CA SER A 104 -11.00 4.26 -2.74
C SER A 104 -12.39 3.65 -2.88
N VAL A 105 -12.93 3.74 -4.09
CA VAL A 105 -14.23 3.14 -4.41
C VAL A 105 -14.03 2.26 -5.62
N ASP A 106 -14.19 0.96 -5.41
CA ASP A 106 -14.30 0.00 -6.50
C ASP A 106 -15.56 0.32 -7.34
N ASN A 107 -15.36 0.55 -8.64
CA ASN A 107 -16.41 0.76 -9.62
C ASN A 107 -16.52 -0.39 -10.63
N ALA A 108 -15.87 -1.52 -10.33
CA ALA A 108 -15.74 -2.73 -11.14
C ALA A 108 -15.14 -2.53 -12.54
N THR A 109 -14.46 -1.40 -12.82
CA THR A 109 -13.83 -1.14 -14.14
C THR A 109 -12.87 -2.27 -14.55
N TYR A 110 -12.20 -2.88 -13.57
CA TYR A 110 -11.23 -3.95 -13.76
C TYR A 110 -11.70 -5.31 -13.19
N GLY A 111 -12.93 -5.38 -12.68
CA GLY A 111 -13.44 -6.51 -11.91
C GLY A 111 -13.61 -7.83 -12.68
N GLU A 112 -13.45 -7.84 -14.01
CA GLU A 112 -13.44 -9.08 -14.79
C GLU A 112 -12.10 -9.82 -14.69
N THR A 113 -10.99 -9.10 -14.48
CA THR A 113 -9.62 -9.65 -14.50
C THR A 113 -8.93 -9.53 -13.13
N PHE A 114 -9.33 -8.54 -12.35
CA PHE A 114 -8.73 -8.18 -11.07
C PHE A 114 -9.76 -8.33 -9.96
N ASP A 115 -9.32 -8.75 -8.78
CA ASP A 115 -10.20 -8.77 -7.61
C ASP A 115 -10.51 -7.33 -7.13
N PRO A 116 -11.41 -7.16 -6.14
CA PRO A 116 -11.75 -5.83 -5.64
C PRO A 116 -10.57 -5.02 -5.07
N ILE A 117 -9.64 -5.67 -4.37
CA ILE A 117 -8.45 -4.99 -3.78
C ILE A 117 -7.53 -4.52 -4.90
N GLU A 118 -7.24 -5.42 -5.85
CA GLU A 118 -6.44 -5.10 -7.02
C GLU A 118 -7.07 -3.98 -7.84
N THR A 119 -8.39 -4.04 -8.05
CA THR A 119 -9.12 -2.99 -8.76
C THR A 119 -8.99 -1.64 -8.05
N GLU A 120 -9.07 -1.59 -6.72
CA GLU A 120 -8.87 -0.36 -5.97
C GLU A 120 -7.44 0.18 -6.07
N LEU A 121 -6.41 -0.68 -6.06
CA LEU A 121 -5.01 -0.27 -6.29
C LEU A 121 -4.84 0.39 -7.66
N LEU A 122 -5.39 -0.22 -8.71
CA LEU A 122 -5.34 0.31 -10.07
C LEU A 122 -6.03 1.67 -10.16
N LEU A 123 -7.25 1.79 -9.63
CA LEU A 123 -8.01 3.03 -9.68
C LEU A 123 -7.36 4.13 -8.84
N ALA A 124 -6.81 3.80 -7.66
CA ALA A 124 -6.08 4.75 -6.83
C ALA A 124 -4.80 5.24 -7.54
N SER A 125 -4.03 4.34 -8.14
CA SER A 125 -2.82 4.67 -8.92
C SER A 125 -3.14 5.61 -10.08
N GLN A 126 -4.17 5.30 -10.87
CA GLN A 126 -4.59 6.15 -12.00
C GLN A 126 -5.06 7.53 -11.56
N ARG A 127 -5.83 7.58 -10.46
CA ARG A 127 -6.38 8.83 -9.93
C ARG A 127 -5.28 9.74 -9.40
N GLU A 128 -4.37 9.19 -8.61
CA GLU A 128 -3.29 9.94 -7.96
C GLU A 128 -2.10 10.14 -8.91
N LYS A 129 -2.05 9.41 -10.02
CA LYS A 129 -0.95 9.42 -11.01
C LYS A 129 0.39 9.02 -10.39
N VAL A 130 0.34 8.02 -9.53
CA VAL A 130 1.51 7.48 -8.83
C VAL A 130 1.65 5.99 -9.12
N PRO A 131 2.89 5.46 -9.15
CA PRO A 131 3.11 4.04 -9.39
C PRO A 131 2.54 3.16 -8.29
N ILE A 132 2.25 1.90 -8.63
CA ILE A 132 1.97 0.83 -7.68
C ILE A 132 3.29 0.22 -7.22
N LEU A 133 3.39 -0.13 -5.94
CA LEU A 133 4.50 -0.89 -5.36
C LEU A 133 3.93 -2.16 -4.72
N THR A 134 4.37 -3.33 -5.18
CA THR A 134 3.86 -4.64 -4.73
C THR A 134 4.91 -5.73 -4.97
N ASP A 135 4.80 -6.86 -4.28
CA ASP A 135 5.57 -8.09 -4.53
C ASP A 135 4.74 -9.17 -5.27
N GLN A 136 3.47 -8.88 -5.57
CA GLN A 136 2.55 -9.83 -6.18
C GLN A 136 2.83 -10.00 -7.68
N PHE A 137 3.64 -11.01 -8.02
CA PHE A 137 4.05 -11.28 -9.40
C PHE A 137 2.86 -11.50 -10.35
N GLU A 138 1.82 -12.22 -9.92
CA GLU A 138 0.62 -12.48 -10.70
C GLU A 138 -0.16 -11.19 -11.00
N LEU A 139 -0.22 -10.25 -10.06
CA LEU A 139 -0.82 -8.93 -10.27
C LEU A 139 -0.02 -8.14 -11.31
N ILE A 140 1.31 -8.08 -11.15
CA ILE A 140 2.21 -7.40 -12.09
C ILE A 140 2.02 -7.96 -13.51
N GLN A 141 2.00 -9.28 -13.66
CA GLN A 141 1.80 -9.93 -14.94
C GLN A 141 0.44 -9.57 -15.56
N ARG A 142 -0.65 -9.65 -14.79
CA ARG A 142 -2.00 -9.29 -15.26
C ARG A 142 -2.11 -7.82 -15.68
N ILE A 143 -1.45 -6.91 -14.96
CA ILE A 143 -1.36 -5.48 -15.34
C ILE A 143 -0.72 -5.32 -16.72
N ILE A 144 0.41 -5.99 -16.95
CA ILE A 144 1.17 -5.91 -18.19
C ILE A 144 0.38 -6.52 -19.36
N GLU A 145 -0.13 -7.74 -19.18
CA GLU A 145 -0.89 -8.46 -20.21
C GLU A 145 -2.20 -7.76 -20.56
N GLY A 146 -2.88 -7.19 -19.55
CA GLY A 146 -4.10 -6.42 -19.72
C GLY A 146 -3.88 -5.02 -20.30
N GLY A 147 -2.63 -4.57 -20.45
CA GLY A 147 -2.30 -3.23 -20.95
C GLY A 147 -2.87 -2.11 -20.07
N VAL A 148 -2.96 -2.35 -18.76
CA VAL A 148 -3.53 -1.38 -17.83
C VAL A 148 -2.57 -0.18 -17.71
N PRO A 149 -3.04 1.07 -17.88
CA PRO A 149 -2.15 2.23 -17.98
C PRO A 149 -1.70 2.74 -16.60
N VAL A 150 -0.99 1.89 -15.85
CA VAL A 150 -0.37 2.20 -14.57
C VAL A 150 1.12 1.83 -14.62
N GLN A 151 1.94 2.55 -13.86
CA GLN A 151 3.31 2.12 -13.61
C GLN A 151 3.30 1.21 -12.37
N VAL A 152 4.01 0.09 -12.43
CA VAL A 152 4.16 -0.83 -11.30
C VAL A 152 5.65 -1.11 -11.09
N TYR A 153 6.07 -1.15 -9.83
CA TYR A 153 7.40 -1.60 -9.41
C TYR A 153 7.25 -2.81 -8.51
N ASP A 154 8.14 -3.77 -8.70
CA ASP A 154 8.38 -4.82 -7.72
C ASP A 154 9.02 -4.20 -6.47
N ILE A 155 8.73 -4.76 -5.29
CA ILE A 155 9.34 -4.31 -4.03
C ILE A 155 10.87 -4.49 -4.04
N ASP A 156 11.39 -5.49 -4.76
CA ASP A 156 12.83 -5.68 -4.94
C ASP A 156 13.49 -4.52 -5.70
N ASP A 157 12.71 -3.79 -6.51
CA ASP A 157 13.14 -2.61 -7.26
C ASP A 157 12.88 -1.29 -6.52
N PHE A 158 12.49 -1.32 -5.24
CA PHE A 158 12.09 -0.12 -4.48
C PHE A 158 13.18 0.96 -4.45
N ASP A 159 14.44 0.60 -4.20
CA ASP A 159 15.56 1.55 -4.17
C ASP A 159 15.73 2.27 -5.52
N PHE A 160 15.59 1.54 -6.64
CA PHE A 160 15.63 2.11 -7.99
C PHE A 160 14.43 3.03 -8.25
N ALA A 161 13.24 2.62 -7.85
CA ALA A 161 12.00 3.39 -8.00
C ALA A 161 12.04 4.73 -7.23
N MET A 162 12.77 4.77 -6.11
CA MET A 162 13.05 5.98 -5.32
C MET A 162 14.03 6.92 -6.03
N GLU A 163 15.00 6.39 -6.76
CA GLU A 163 16.00 7.18 -7.49
C GLU A 163 15.46 7.78 -8.80
N GLU A 164 14.63 7.05 -9.55
CA GLU A 164 14.13 7.49 -10.87
C GLU A 164 13.41 8.85 -10.82
N GLU A 165 12.65 9.14 -9.77
CA GLU A 165 11.97 10.43 -9.61
C GLU A 165 12.94 11.59 -9.36
N THR A 166 14.04 11.31 -8.65
CA THR A 166 15.07 12.30 -8.38
C THR A 166 15.72 12.74 -9.69
N PHE A 167 15.94 11.81 -10.62
CA PHE A 167 16.43 12.12 -11.96
C PHE A 167 15.42 12.92 -12.78
N ARG A 168 14.13 12.55 -12.78
CA ARG A 168 13.08 13.27 -13.52
C ARG A 168 12.83 14.69 -12.99
N SER A 169 13.02 14.92 -11.70
CA SER A 169 12.83 16.24 -11.06
C SER A 169 14.02 17.19 -11.23
N SER A 170 15.15 16.69 -11.76
CA SER A 170 16.40 17.43 -11.92
C SER A 170 16.62 17.97 -13.35
N HIS A 171 15.66 17.78 -14.25
CA HIS A 171 15.65 18.26 -15.64
C HIS A 171 14.33 18.98 -15.94
#